data_AF-A0A7C8I715-F1
#
_entry.id   AF-A0A7C8I715-F1
#
_cell.length_a   1.000
_cell.length_b   1.000
_cell.length_c   1.000
_cell.angle_alpha   90.00
_cell.angle_beta   90.00
_cell.angle_gamma   90.00
#
_symmetry.space_group_name_H-M   'P 1'
#
loop_
_entity.id
_entity.type
_entity.pdbx_description
1 polymer ?
#
loop_
_entity_poly.entity_id
_entity_poly.type
_entity_poly.pdbx_seq_one_letter_code
_entity_poly.pdbx_strand_id
1 'polypeptide(L)'
;MPVTDEEFAIEAIATLATLSQEQIKALEAVNKILRNGEPFVDIHELFGYYNVLYFRKLLVPRVEVLWSSRLTLCAGICELSKDPATGKLTRIRLKMSTPLLQYRPRSDTINTLLHEAIHAYFFITTS
;
A
#
# COMPACT_ATOMS: atom_id res chain seq x y z
N MET A 1 36.32 21.10 -2.80
CA MET A 1 35.24 22.03 -3.17
C MET A 1 34.00 21.65 -2.39
N PRO A 2 33.18 22.61 -1.92
CA PRO A 2 31.89 22.28 -1.35
C PRO A 2 31.01 21.68 -2.44
N VAL A 3 30.30 20.60 -2.09
CA VAL A 3 29.37 19.91 -2.98
C VAL A 3 28.30 20.92 -3.41
N THR A 4 28.03 21.05 -4.70
CA THR A 4 27.08 22.06 -5.21
C THR A 4 25.64 21.54 -5.10
N ASP A 5 24.67 22.45 -5.01
CA ASP A 5 23.23 22.09 -5.01
C ASP A 5 22.83 21.24 -6.24
N GLU A 6 23.56 21.40 -7.34
CA GLU A 6 23.41 20.62 -8.56
C GLU A 6 23.85 19.16 -8.39
N GLU A 7 24.96 18.91 -7.69
CA GLU A 7 25.41 17.56 -7.35
C GLU A 7 24.42 16.84 -6.43
N PHE A 8 23.85 17.54 -5.44
CA PHE A 8 22.77 16.99 -4.60
C PHE A 8 21.50 16.69 -5.39
N ALA A 9 21.12 17.55 -6.34
CA ALA A 9 19.97 17.33 -7.20
C ALA A 9 20.18 16.09 -8.11
N ILE A 10 21.36 15.95 -8.70
CA ILE A 10 21.72 14.79 -9.53
C ILE A 10 21.70 13.51 -8.69
N GLU A 11 22.25 13.53 -7.48
CA GLU A 11 22.24 12.38 -6.57
C GLU A 11 20.81 12.01 -6.18
N ALA A 12 19.97 12.99 -5.80
CA ALA A 12 18.57 12.75 -5.48
C ALA A 12 17.80 12.15 -6.66
N ILE A 13 18.02 12.66 -7.89
CA ILE A 13 17.40 12.10 -9.10
C ILE A 13 17.89 10.67 -9.35
N ALA A 14 19.18 10.39 -9.15
CA ALA A 14 19.73 9.05 -9.29
C ALA A 14 19.08 8.06 -8.30
N THR A 15 18.81 8.48 -7.05
CA THR A 15 18.10 7.63 -6.08
C THR A 15 16.65 7.33 -6.46
N LEU A 16 16.03 8.15 -7.32
CA LEU A 16 14.68 7.89 -7.86
C LEU A 16 14.70 7.00 -9.11
N ALA A 17 15.85 6.93 -9.80
CA ALA A 17 15.99 6.17 -11.05
C ALA A 17 16.16 4.66 -10.82
N THR A 18 16.70 4.25 -9.67
CA THR A 18 16.98 2.83 -9.36
C THR A 18 16.27 2.39 -8.09
N LEU A 19 15.66 1.20 -8.13
CA LEU A 19 15.06 0.59 -6.95
C LEU A 19 16.15 0.27 -5.91
N SER A 20 15.90 0.63 -4.65
CA SER A 20 16.73 0.17 -3.53
C SER A 20 16.72 -1.36 -3.41
N GLN A 21 17.72 -1.94 -2.74
CA GLN A 21 17.79 -3.40 -2.53
C GLN A 21 16.52 -3.96 -1.87
N GLU A 22 15.89 -3.18 -0.99
CA GLU A 22 14.66 -3.57 -0.34
C GLU A 22 13.45 -3.50 -1.27
N GLN A 23 13.37 -2.48 -2.12
CA GLN A 23 12.36 -2.42 -3.17
C GLN A 23 12.52 -3.54 -4.20
N ILE A 24 13.75 -3.94 -4.54
CA ILE A 24 14.01 -5.11 -5.41
C ILE A 24 13.45 -6.38 -4.76
N LYS A 25 13.76 -6.62 -3.47
CA LYS A 25 13.21 -7.77 -2.73
C LYS A 25 11.67 -7.73 -2.66
N ALA A 26 11.09 -6.56 -2.41
CA ALA A 26 9.64 -6.38 -2.40
C ALA A 26 9.02 -6.66 -3.78
N LEU A 27 9.65 -6.18 -4.86
CA LEU A 27 9.22 -6.44 -6.23
C LEU A 27 9.27 -7.93 -6.58
N GLU A 28 10.34 -8.63 -6.20
CA GLU A 28 10.45 -10.08 -6.36
C GLU A 28 9.35 -10.82 -5.60
N ALA A 29 9.08 -10.44 -4.35
CA ALA A 29 8.02 -11.03 -3.54
C ALA A 29 6.63 -10.78 -4.12
N VAL A 30 6.34 -9.55 -4.57
CA VAL A 30 5.09 -9.22 -5.29
C VAL A 30 4.97 -10.08 -6.55
N ASN A 31 6.01 -10.16 -7.38
CA ASN A 31 5.97 -10.98 -8.59
C ASN A 31 5.73 -12.46 -8.29
N LYS A 32 6.31 -12.99 -7.21
CA LYS A 32 6.05 -14.35 -6.74
C LYS A 32 4.59 -14.52 -6.34
N ILE A 33 4.04 -13.61 -5.55
CA ILE A 33 2.62 -13.62 -5.16
C ILE A 33 1.75 -13.60 -6.42
N LEU A 34 1.98 -12.71 -7.37
CA LEU A 34 1.16 -12.60 -8.58
C LEU A 34 1.17 -13.86 -9.45
N ARG A 35 2.25 -14.66 -9.40
CA ARG A 35 2.46 -15.83 -10.28
C ARG A 35 2.33 -17.19 -9.59
N ASN A 36 2.12 -17.23 -8.27
CA ASN A 36 2.11 -18.49 -7.51
C ASN A 36 0.91 -19.42 -7.81
N GLY A 37 -0.10 -18.95 -8.55
CA GLY A 37 -1.27 -19.76 -8.90
C GLY A 37 -2.24 -20.05 -7.75
N GLU A 38 -1.97 -19.54 -6.54
CA GLU A 38 -2.85 -19.71 -5.38
C GLU A 38 -4.21 -19.01 -5.62
N PRO A 39 -5.33 -19.60 -5.18
CA PRO A 39 -6.66 -19.04 -5.41
C PRO A 39 -6.90 -17.75 -4.63
N PHE A 40 -6.24 -17.58 -3.48
CA PHE A 40 -6.39 -16.41 -2.61
C PHE A 40 -5.07 -15.66 -2.43
N VAL A 41 -5.15 -14.40 -2.03
CA VAL A 41 -3.98 -13.56 -1.74
C VAL A 41 -4.04 -13.11 -0.28
N ASP A 42 -2.91 -13.21 0.41
CA ASP A 42 -2.75 -12.56 1.71
C ASP A 42 -2.62 -11.05 1.50
N ILE A 43 -3.66 -10.31 1.86
CA ILE A 43 -3.71 -8.85 1.69
C ILE A 43 -2.75 -8.12 2.62
N HIS A 44 -2.39 -8.70 3.78
CA HIS A 44 -1.49 -8.07 4.73
C HIS A 44 -0.05 -8.16 4.24
N GLU A 45 0.35 -9.34 3.76
CA GLU A 45 1.66 -9.55 3.17
C GLU A 45 1.85 -8.66 1.92
N LEU A 46 0.87 -8.71 0.99
CA LEU A 46 0.92 -7.93 -0.23
C LEU A 46 0.96 -6.42 0.04
N PHE A 47 0.16 -5.94 1.00
CA PHE A 47 0.17 -4.53 1.42
C PHE A 47 1.53 -4.12 1.98
N GLY A 48 2.18 -4.98 2.76
CA GLY A 48 3.53 -4.74 3.28
C GLY A 48 4.54 -4.50 2.16
N TYR A 49 4.53 -5.34 1.12
CA TYR A 49 5.42 -5.15 -0.03
C TYR A 49 5.07 -3.91 -0.85
N TYR A 50 3.79 -3.63 -1.07
CA TYR A 50 3.37 -2.38 -1.74
C TYR A 50 3.81 -1.14 -0.98
N ASN A 51 3.75 -1.15 0.36
CA ASN A 51 4.20 -0.04 1.19
C ASN A 51 5.69 0.27 0.95
N VAL A 52 6.53 -0.76 0.84
CA VAL A 52 7.96 -0.61 0.52
C VAL A 52 8.15 -0.15 -0.92
N LEU A 53 7.47 -0.81 -1.87
CA LEU A 53 7.73 -0.64 -3.29
C LEU A 53 7.27 0.72 -3.81
N TYR A 54 6.06 1.14 -3.45
CA TYR A 54 5.37 2.30 -4.05
C TYR A 54 5.20 3.48 -3.10
N PHE A 55 5.12 3.25 -1.78
CA PHE A 55 4.62 4.26 -0.84
C PHE A 55 5.65 4.73 0.20
N ARG A 56 6.96 4.56 -0.08
CA ARG A 56 8.07 5.05 0.75
C ARG A 56 7.98 4.62 2.21
N LYS A 57 7.34 3.46 2.45
CA LYS A 57 7.06 2.89 3.77
C LYS A 57 6.13 3.72 4.67
N LEU A 58 5.44 4.73 4.15
CA LEU A 58 4.65 5.67 4.95
C LEU A 58 3.31 5.11 5.44
N LEU A 59 2.79 4.04 4.83
CA LEU A 59 1.43 3.57 5.10
C LEU A 59 1.33 2.72 6.37
N VAL A 60 2.19 1.71 6.53
CA VAL A 60 2.11 0.72 7.63
C VAL A 60 1.96 1.34 9.04
N PRO A 61 2.63 2.46 9.39
CA PRO A 61 2.47 3.06 10.71
C PRO A 61 1.07 3.62 11.01
N ARG A 62 0.29 3.98 9.98
CA ARG A 62 -0.99 4.70 10.12
C ARG A 62 -2.19 3.97 9.53
N VAL A 63 -1.95 2.96 8.69
CA VAL A 63 -2.96 2.26 7.91
C VAL A 63 -3.15 0.84 8.42
N GLU A 64 -4.38 0.49 8.73
CA GLU A 64 -4.79 -0.87 9.06
C GLU A 64 -5.58 -1.47 7.88
N VAL A 65 -5.17 -2.63 7.39
CA VAL A 65 -5.88 -3.36 6.33
C VAL A 65 -6.71 -4.46 6.97
N LEU A 66 -7.97 -4.61 6.57
CA LEU A 66 -8.87 -5.63 7.13
C LEU A 66 -9.94 -6.11 6.15
N TRP A 67 -10.38 -7.36 6.33
CA TRP A 67 -11.55 -7.90 5.63
C TRP A 67 -12.84 -7.47 6.33
N SER A 68 -13.87 -7.15 5.54
CA SER A 68 -15.20 -6.79 6.01
C SER A 68 -16.25 -7.73 5.44
N SER A 69 -16.93 -8.47 6.32
CA SER A 69 -18.06 -9.33 5.97
C SER A 69 -19.36 -8.57 5.68
N ARG A 70 -19.40 -7.27 5.97
CA ARG A 70 -20.61 -6.42 5.83
C ARG A 70 -20.50 -5.36 4.74
N LEU A 71 -19.33 -5.21 4.11
CA LEU A 71 -19.12 -4.24 3.04
C LEU A 71 -19.69 -4.80 1.74
N THR A 72 -20.83 -4.28 1.27
CA THR A 72 -21.54 -4.81 0.08
C THR A 72 -21.76 -3.77 -1.02
N LEU A 73 -21.46 -2.49 -0.77
CA LEU A 73 -21.65 -1.40 -1.74
C LEU A 73 -20.44 -1.20 -2.66
N CYS A 74 -19.23 -1.55 -2.20
CA CYS A 74 -17.99 -1.41 -2.96
C CYS A 74 -16.99 -2.51 -2.56
N ALA A 75 -16.07 -2.85 -3.46
CA ALA A 75 -15.08 -3.91 -3.25
C ALA A 75 -14.01 -3.54 -2.21
N GLY A 76 -13.69 -2.25 -2.11
CA GLY A 76 -12.74 -1.68 -1.16
C GLY A 76 -13.22 -0.32 -0.67
N ILE A 77 -12.79 0.10 0.51
CA ILE A 77 -12.96 1.47 1.00
C ILE A 77 -11.82 1.88 1.92
N CYS A 78 -11.31 3.09 1.71
CA CYS A 78 -10.37 3.79 2.57
C CYS A 78 -11.11 4.79 3.47
N GLU A 79 -11.02 4.63 4.80
CA GLU A 79 -11.69 5.50 5.76
C GLU A 79 -10.72 6.10 6.79
N LEU A 80 -10.86 7.40 7.05
CA LEU A 80 -10.19 8.06 8.16
C LEU A 80 -10.89 7.69 9.47
N SER A 81 -10.10 7.37 10.48
CA SER A 81 -10.57 6.86 11.77
C SER A 81 -9.84 7.52 12.92
N LYS A 82 -10.52 7.56 14.07
CA LYS A 82 -9.94 8.11 15.29
C LYS A 82 -8.85 7.19 15.78
N ASP A 83 -7.69 7.77 16.07
CA ASP A 83 -6.64 7.11 16.80
C ASP A 83 -7.09 6.86 18.24
N PRO A 84 -7.12 5.61 18.72
CA PRO A 84 -7.52 5.29 20.08
C PRO A 84 -6.68 6.00 21.15
N ALA A 85 -5.39 6.27 20.87
CA ALA A 85 -4.48 6.89 21.82
C ALA A 85 -4.68 8.42 21.92
N THR A 86 -4.96 9.08 20.79
CA THR A 86 -4.99 10.55 20.72
C THR A 86 -6.39 11.14 20.49
N GLY A 87 -7.37 10.32 20.13
CA GLY A 87 -8.73 10.73 19.78
C GLY A 87 -8.84 11.50 18.45
N LYS A 88 -7.72 11.82 17.80
CA LYS A 88 -7.67 12.59 16.55
C LYS A 88 -7.90 11.67 15.35
N LEU A 89 -8.41 12.24 14.26
CA LEU A 89 -8.70 11.51 13.01
C LEU A 89 -7.41 11.29 12.21
N THR A 90 -6.47 10.49 12.74
CA THR A 90 -5.12 10.33 12.19
C THR A 90 -4.82 8.91 11.70
N ARG A 91 -5.67 7.92 12.04
CA ARG A 91 -5.55 6.54 11.55
C ARG A 91 -6.38 6.32 10.29
N ILE A 92 -5.93 5.44 9.43
CA ILE A 92 -6.64 5.06 8.19
C ILE A 92 -6.97 3.58 8.26
N ARG A 93 -8.17 3.18 7.82
CA ARG A 93 -8.53 1.77 7.65
C ARG A 93 -8.86 1.49 6.19
N LEU A 94 -8.23 0.46 5.63
CA LEU A 94 -8.56 -0.10 4.32
C LEU A 94 -9.40 -1.35 4.54
N LYS A 95 -10.66 -1.29 4.15
CA LYS A 95 -11.59 -2.41 4.28
C LYS A 95 -11.79 -3.07 2.93
N MET A 96 -11.50 -4.36 2.85
CA MET A 96 -11.72 -5.19 1.67
C MET A 96 -13.05 -5.95 1.83
N SER A 97 -13.90 -5.94 0.82
CA SER A 97 -15.21 -6.61 0.86
C SER A 97 -15.05 -8.12 0.67
N THR A 98 -15.27 -8.89 1.74
CA THR A 98 -15.35 -10.35 1.61
C THR A 98 -16.51 -10.78 0.69
N PRO A 99 -17.74 -10.26 0.86
CA PRO A 99 -18.87 -10.68 0.01
C PRO A 99 -18.67 -10.44 -1.49
N LEU A 100 -17.97 -9.36 -1.87
CA LEU A 100 -17.79 -8.99 -3.27
C LEU A 100 -16.52 -9.57 -3.90
N LEU A 101 -15.49 -9.92 -3.12
CA LEU A 101 -14.19 -10.36 -3.64
C LEU A 101 -13.94 -11.86 -3.51
N GLN A 102 -14.56 -12.56 -2.56
CA GLN A 102 -14.22 -13.97 -2.28
C GLN A 102 -14.47 -14.94 -3.45
N TYR A 103 -15.37 -14.58 -4.37
CA TYR A 103 -15.71 -15.37 -5.56
C TYR A 103 -15.25 -14.71 -6.88
N ARG A 104 -14.49 -13.61 -6.79
CA ARG A 104 -13.95 -12.92 -7.95
C ARG A 104 -12.58 -13.46 -8.31
N PRO A 105 -12.11 -13.23 -9.55
CA PRO A 105 -10.72 -13.47 -9.89
C PRO A 105 -9.80 -12.78 -8.87
N ARG A 106 -8.73 -13.47 -8.48
CA ARG A 106 -7.76 -12.97 -7.50
C ARG A 106 -7.18 -11.59 -7.84
N SER A 107 -7.07 -11.28 -9.14
CA SER A 107 -6.66 -9.96 -9.65
C SER A 107 -7.53 -8.84 -9.10
N ASP A 108 -8.82 -9.07 -8.86
CA ASP A 108 -9.74 -8.05 -8.36
C ASP A 108 -9.35 -7.65 -6.93
N THR A 109 -9.02 -8.61 -6.07
CA THR A 109 -8.52 -8.35 -4.71
C THR A 109 -7.21 -7.58 -4.73
N ILE A 110 -6.27 -7.99 -5.58
CA ILE A 110 -4.95 -7.36 -5.73
C ILE A 110 -5.10 -5.90 -6.17
N ASN A 111 -5.87 -5.67 -7.24
CA ASN A 111 -6.09 -4.34 -7.80
C ASN A 111 -6.86 -3.44 -6.84
N THR A 112 -7.89 -3.98 -6.17
CA THR A 112 -8.65 -3.23 -5.16
C THR A 112 -7.76 -2.81 -4.00
N LEU A 113 -6.88 -3.70 -3.50
CA LEU A 113 -5.97 -3.37 -2.42
C LEU A 113 -5.01 -2.23 -2.80
N LEU A 114 -4.44 -2.30 -4.01
CA LEU A 114 -3.53 -1.26 -4.50
C LEU A 114 -4.27 0.07 -4.70
N HIS A 115 -5.51 0.04 -5.21
CA HIS A 115 -6.36 1.22 -5.35
C HIS A 115 -6.60 1.91 -4.00
N GLU A 116 -7.02 1.16 -2.99
CA GLU A 116 -7.25 1.72 -1.65
C GLU A 116 -5.95 2.20 -0.98
N ALA A 117 -4.81 1.55 -1.24
CA ALA A 117 -3.51 2.00 -0.75
C ALA A 117 -3.08 3.35 -1.36
N ILE A 118 -3.42 3.62 -2.62
CA ILE A 118 -3.21 4.93 -3.25
C ILE A 118 -4.03 6.02 -2.55
N HIS A 119 -5.30 5.75 -2.22
CA HIS A 119 -6.12 6.68 -1.43
C HIS A 119 -5.50 6.96 -0.07
N ALA A 120 -5.04 5.92 0.63
CA ALA A 120 -4.36 6.06 1.92
C ALA A 120 -3.08 6.90 1.81
N TYR A 121 -2.31 6.74 0.74
CA TYR A 121 -1.11 7.54 0.52
C TYR A 121 -1.44 9.03 0.37
N PHE A 122 -2.45 9.38 -0.43
CA PHE A 122 -2.88 10.77 -0.55
C PHE A 122 -3.44 11.35 0.74
N PHE A 123 -4.13 10.55 1.57
CA PHE A 123 -4.52 10.99 2.92
C PHE A 123 -3.32 11.30 3.82
N ILE A 124 -2.15 10.72 3.58
CA ILE A 124 -0.95 10.98 4.38
C ILE A 124 -0.14 12.14 3.82
N THR A 125 -0.01 12.25 2.49
CA THR A 125 0.91 13.21 1.86
C THR A 125 0.28 14.53 1.45
N THR A 126 -1.05 14.59 1.36
CA THR A 126 -1.77 15.75 0.81
C THR A 126 -2.80 16.32 1.79
N SER A 127 -2.97 15.69 2.95
CA SER A 127 -3.86 16.16 4.03
C SER A 127 -3.12 16.99 5.09
#